data_AF-A0A166HB11-F1
#
_entry.id   AF-A0A166HB11-F1
#
_cell.length_a   1.000
_cell.length_b   1.000
_cell.length_c   1.000
_cell.angle_alpha   90.00
_cell.angle_beta   90.00
_cell.angle_gamma   90.00
#
_symmetry.space_group_name_H-M   'P 1'
#
loop_
_entity.id
_entity.type
_entity.pdbx_description
1 polymer ?
#
loop_
_entity_poly.entity_id
_entity_poly.type
_entity_poly.pdbx_seq_one_letter_code
_entity_poly.pdbx_strand_id
1 'polypeptide(L)'
;MLDTATRADLAVVPVVLLTTTAEAVRDRLGSGSRPLVRGGVADWTRIFDARRPIYEALADFVVDTSRRPITVIAAETAEWVRAQRPSDIPAPSDPAAPSRPSGRQS
;
A
#
# COMPACT_ATOMS: atom_id res chain seq x y z
N MET A 1 13.21 10.62 10.96
CA MET A 1 11.98 11.20 11.54
C MET A 1 11.14 11.67 10.35
N LEU A 2 9.87 11.28 10.24
CA LEU A 2 9.00 11.77 9.16
C LEU A 2 8.56 13.19 9.50
N ASP A 3 8.63 14.10 8.53
CA ASP A 3 8.27 15.51 8.70
C ASP A 3 6.83 15.69 9.21
N THR A 4 6.62 16.69 10.06
CA THR A 4 5.33 16.92 10.73
C THR A 4 4.23 17.32 9.74
N ALA A 5 4.54 18.09 8.69
CA ALA A 5 3.56 18.45 7.67
C ALA A 5 3.08 17.20 6.93
N THR A 6 4.01 16.31 6.55
CA THR A 6 3.65 15.03 5.92
C THR A 6 2.76 14.17 6.83
N ARG A 7 3.00 14.16 8.15
CA ARG A 7 2.13 13.43 9.08
C ARG A 7 0.72 14.01 9.16
N ALA A 8 0.59 15.34 9.12
CA ALA A 8 -0.70 16.00 9.11
C ALA A 8 -1.48 15.68 7.83
N ASP A 9 -0.82 15.68 6.68
CA ASP A 9 -1.42 15.30 5.40
C ASP A 9 -1.90 13.85 5.40
N LEU A 10 -1.16 12.96 6.05
CA LEU A 10 -1.52 11.54 6.16
C LEU A 10 -2.68 11.28 7.13
N ALA A 11 -2.94 12.17 8.09
CA ALA A 11 -3.99 11.98 9.10
C ALA A 11 -5.43 12.07 8.54
N VAL A 12 -5.59 12.54 7.30
CA VAL A 12 -6.91 12.73 6.66
C VAL A 12 -7.16 11.78 5.49
N VAL A 13 -6.25 10.84 5.23
CA VAL A 13 -6.37 9.85 4.15
C VAL A 13 -6.18 8.44 4.72
N PRO A 14 -6.76 7.40 4.10
CA PRO A 14 -6.52 6.03 4.53
C PRO A 14 -5.05 5.62 4.36
N VAL A 15 -4.41 5.15 5.43
CA VAL A 15 -3.01 4.71 5.46
C VAL A 15 -2.91 3.22 5.74
N VAL A 16 -2.23 2.51 4.83
CA VAL A 16 -1.95 1.07 4.96
C VAL A 16 -0.48 0.84 5.29
N LEU A 17 -0.21 0.20 6.42
CA LEU A 17 1.11 -0.24 6.81
C LEU A 17 1.37 -1.67 6.33
N LEU A 18 2.30 -1.81 5.40
CA LEU A 18 2.81 -3.12 4.97
C LEU A 18 3.94 -3.56 5.89
N THR A 19 3.73 -4.64 6.64
CA THR A 19 4.73 -5.23 7.54
C THR A 19 5.39 -6.43 6.89
N THR A 20 6.56 -6.79 7.38
CA THR A 20 7.29 -8.00 6.98
C THR A 20 8.16 -8.46 8.15
N THR A 21 8.34 -9.76 8.31
CA THR A 21 9.23 -10.30 9.34
C THR A 21 10.70 -10.22 8.89
N ALA A 22 11.60 -10.24 9.87
CA ALA A 22 13.03 -10.29 9.64
C ALA A 22 13.46 -11.52 8.81
N GLU A 23 12.77 -12.65 8.98
CA GLU A 23 13.01 -13.87 8.21
C GLU A 23 12.71 -13.66 6.73
N ALA A 24 11.52 -13.15 6.40
CA ALA A 24 11.13 -12.90 5.01
C ALA A 24 12.05 -11.86 4.34
N VAL A 25 12.55 -10.90 5.10
CA VAL A 25 13.52 -9.92 4.61
C VAL A 25 14.88 -10.56 4.35
N ARG A 26 15.35 -11.47 5.21
CA ARG A 26 16.61 -12.20 5.03
C ARG A 26 16.69 -12.84 3.65
N ASP A 27 15.61 -13.52 3.26
CA ASP A 27 15.53 -14.24 2.00
C ASP A 27 15.50 -13.28 0.79
N ARG A 28 15.01 -12.05 0.98
CA ARG A 28 14.85 -11.02 -0.07
C ARG A 28 16.04 -10.07 -0.20
N LEU A 29 16.88 -9.96 0.82
CA LEU A 29 17.92 -8.91 0.86
C LEU A 29 18.95 -9.05 -0.27
N GLY A 30 19.22 -10.27 -0.74
CA GLY A 30 20.08 -10.55 -1.91
C GLY A 30 21.50 -9.97 -1.81
N SER A 31 22.34 -10.21 -2.82
CA SER A 31 23.72 -9.68 -2.93
C SER A 31 23.79 -8.24 -3.48
N GLY A 32 22.73 -7.46 -3.36
CA GLY A 32 22.68 -6.08 -3.86
C GLY A 32 23.38 -5.10 -2.93
N SER A 33 24.06 -4.09 -3.50
CA SER A 33 24.62 -2.97 -2.74
C SER A 33 23.49 -2.08 -2.21
N ARG A 34 22.90 -2.44 -1.07
CA ARG A 34 21.91 -1.65 -0.34
C ARG A 34 22.64 -0.91 0.79
N PRO A 35 23.00 0.38 0.64
CA PRO A 35 23.90 1.05 1.58
C PRO A 35 23.38 1.08 3.02
N LEU A 36 22.05 1.16 3.20
CA LEU A 36 21.40 1.24 4.51
C LEU A 36 21.30 -0.11 5.24
N VAL A 37 21.46 -1.23 4.53
CA VAL A 37 21.33 -2.58 5.08
C VAL A 37 22.53 -3.45 4.69
N ARG A 38 23.73 -2.83 4.64
CA ARG A 38 24.99 -3.55 4.36
C ARG A 38 25.28 -4.62 5.41
N GLY A 39 24.91 -4.39 6.66
CA GLY A 39 24.91 -5.38 7.75
C GLY A 39 23.74 -6.37 7.69
N GLY A 40 23.05 -6.47 6.56
CA GLY A 40 21.98 -7.42 6.32
C GLY A 40 20.76 -7.19 7.21
N VAL A 41 20.19 -8.28 7.73
CA VAL A 41 18.96 -8.26 8.52
C VAL A 41 19.14 -7.45 9.81
N ALA A 42 20.32 -7.43 10.42
CA ALA A 42 20.54 -6.68 11.67
C ALA A 42 20.37 -5.17 11.46
N ASP A 43 20.94 -4.62 10.38
CA ASP A 43 20.74 -3.22 10.01
C ASP A 43 19.28 -2.94 9.63
N TRP A 44 18.65 -3.88 8.92
CA TRP A 44 17.23 -3.77 8.60
C TRP A 44 16.38 -3.69 9.87
N THR A 45 16.60 -4.60 10.84
CA THR A 45 15.84 -4.64 12.10
C THR A 45 16.02 -3.35 12.87
N ARG A 46 17.26 -2.85 13.00
CA ARG A 46 17.55 -1.56 13.65
C ARG A 46 16.77 -0.40 13.00
N ILE A 47 16.75 -0.35 11.66
CA ILE A 47 16.02 0.68 10.92
C ILE A 47 14.51 0.52 11.08
N PHE A 48 14.02 -0.72 11.03
CA PHE A 48 12.61 -1.03 11.21
C PHE A 48 12.13 -0.59 12.59
N ASP A 49 12.83 -0.99 13.66
CA ASP A 49 12.48 -0.66 15.03
C ASP A 49 12.50 0.85 15.28
N ALA A 50 13.47 1.58 14.73
CA ALA A 50 13.55 3.03 14.85
C ALA A 50 12.38 3.77 14.16
N ARG A 51 11.75 3.16 13.15
CA ARG A 51 10.66 3.77 12.37
C ARG A 51 9.28 3.23 12.73
N ARG A 52 9.22 2.04 13.32
CA ARG A 52 8.00 1.33 13.66
C ARG A 52 6.99 2.20 14.42
N PRO A 53 7.35 2.95 15.48
CA PRO A 53 6.37 3.76 16.21
C PRO A 53 5.69 4.84 15.35
N ILE A 54 6.40 5.39 14.37
CA ILE A 54 5.83 6.40 13.46
C ILE A 54 4.85 5.74 12.49
N TYR A 55 5.20 4.57 11.98
CA TYR A 55 4.35 3.85 11.05
C TYR A 55 3.09 3.33 11.72
N GLU A 56 3.21 2.75 12.92
CA GLU A 56 2.07 2.26 13.69
C GLU A 56 1.13 3.40 14.10
N ALA A 57 1.66 4.56 14.45
CA ALA A 57 0.84 5.73 14.80
C ALA A 57 0.06 6.33 13.62
N LEU A 58 0.52 6.10 12.39
CA LEU A 58 -0.13 6.61 11.17
C LEU A 58 -1.05 5.57 10.52
N ALA A 59 -0.99 4.30 10.90
CA ALA A 59 -1.66 3.24 10.17
C ALA A 59 -3.11 3.07 10.59
N ASP A 60 -4.03 3.12 9.61
CA ASP A 60 -5.42 2.73 9.80
C ASP A 60 -5.62 1.22 9.58
N PHE A 61 -4.71 0.60 8.81
CA PHE A 61 -4.73 -0.83 8.52
C PHE A 61 -3.34 -1.40 8.34
N VAL A 62 -3.15 -2.63 8.81
CA VAL A 62 -1.85 -3.30 8.81
C VAL A 62 -1.96 -4.62 8.05
N VAL A 63 -1.06 -4.83 7.08
CA VAL A 63 -1.02 -6.06 6.29
C VAL A 63 0.35 -6.69 6.34
N ASP A 64 0.43 -7.95 6.78
CA ASP A 64 1.66 -8.74 6.76
C ASP A 64 1.93 -9.27 5.34
N THR A 65 3.11 -8.95 4.82
CA THR A 65 3.59 -9.32 3.48
C THR A 65 4.66 -10.43 3.49
N SER A 66 4.90 -11.06 4.64
CA SER A 66 6.02 -11.98 4.84
C SER A 66 5.93 -13.24 3.98
N ARG A 67 4.75 -13.87 3.94
CA ARG A 67 4.55 -15.19 3.30
C ARG A 67 3.27 -15.27 2.45
N ARG A 68 2.77 -14.13 1.97
CA ARG A 68 1.50 -14.04 1.26
C ARG A 68 1.71 -13.62 -0.20
N PRO A 69 0.98 -14.21 -1.17
CA PRO A 69 1.01 -13.76 -2.55
C PRO A 69 0.59 -12.29 -2.67
N ILE A 70 1.26 -11.54 -3.55
CA ILE A 70 0.97 -10.11 -3.77
C ILE A 70 -0.49 -9.88 -4.20
N THR A 71 -1.08 -10.81 -4.95
CA THR A 71 -2.48 -10.73 -5.40
C THR A 71 -3.46 -10.77 -4.24
N VAL A 72 -3.18 -11.58 -3.20
CA VAL A 72 -4.01 -11.69 -2.00
C VAL A 72 -3.91 -10.41 -1.18
N ILE A 73 -2.71 -9.89 -0.99
CA ILE A 73 -2.46 -8.61 -0.28
C ILE A 73 -3.17 -7.46 -0.98
N ALA A 74 -3.07 -7.39 -2.31
CA ALA A 74 -3.73 -6.36 -3.12
C ALA A 74 -5.26 -6.46 -3.03
N ALA A 75 -5.82 -7.67 -3.09
CA ALA A 75 -7.26 -7.89 -2.98
C ALA A 75 -7.80 -7.44 -1.62
N GLU A 76 -7.15 -7.86 -0.53
CA GLU A 76 -7.50 -7.47 0.84
C GLU A 76 -7.40 -5.96 1.04
N THR A 77 -6.32 -5.33 0.59
CA THR A 77 -6.14 -3.88 0.68
C THR A 77 -7.24 -3.15 -0.08
N ALA A 78 -7.57 -3.61 -1.29
CA ALA A 78 -8.61 -2.99 -2.10
C ALA A 78 -10.01 -3.18 -1.49
N GLU A 79 -10.28 -4.31 -0.85
CA GLU A 79 -11.52 -4.56 -0.13
C GLU A 79 -11.65 -3.62 1.08
N TRP A 80 -10.60 -3.49 1.88
CA TRP A 80 -10.56 -2.57 3.01
C TRP A 80 -10.76 -1.11 2.59
N VAL A 81 -10.13 -0.66 1.48
CA VAL A 81 -10.35 0.69 0.95
C VAL A 81 -11.80 0.89 0.49
N ARG A 82 -12.41 -0.10 -0.17
CA ARG A 82 -13.82 -0.02 -0.61
C ARG A 82 -14.78 0.07 0.57
N ALA A 83 -14.53 -0.68 1.64
CA ALA A 83 -15.39 -0.70 2.83
C ALA A 83 -15.41 0.65 3.58
N GLN A 84 -14.35 1.46 3.46
CA GLN A 84 -14.25 2.77 4.11
C GLN A 84 -14.85 3.92 3.31
N ARG A 85 -15.16 3.72 2.03
CA ARG A 85 -15.82 4.75 1.23
C ARG A 85 -17.30 4.78 1.64
N PRO A 86 -17.80 5.82 2.35
CA PRO A 86 -19.23 6.03 2.40
C PRO A 86 -19.77 6.10 0.97
N SER A 87 -21.00 5.63 0.76
CA SER A 87 -21.65 5.40 -0.54
C SER A 87 -21.81 6.63 -1.46
N ASP A 88 -21.10 7.73 -1.23
CA ASP A 88 -21.35 9.04 -1.83
C ASP A 88 -20.32 9.49 -2.86
N ILE A 89 -19.56 8.55 -3.44
CA ILE A 89 -18.77 8.84 -4.63
C ILE A 89 -19.44 8.15 -5.82
N PRO A 90 -20.18 8.87 -6.68
CA PRO A 90 -20.69 8.27 -7.90
C PRO A 90 -19.51 7.69 -8.67
N ALA A 91 -19.69 6.44 -9.12
CA ALA A 91 -18.69 5.76 -9.94
C ALA A 91 -18.27 6.68 -11.10
N PRO A 92 -16.97 6.73 -11.45
CA PRO A 92 -16.53 7.49 -12.61
C PRO A 92 -17.35 7.02 -13.81
N SER A 93 -18.13 7.93 -14.39
CA SER A 93 -18.90 7.65 -15.59
C SER A 93 -17.93 7.38 -16.71
N ASP A 94 -17.98 6.17 -17.24
CA ASP A 94 -17.26 5.77 -18.44
C ASP A 94 -17.59 6.78 -19.55
N PRO A 95 -16.61 7.47 -20.17
CA PRO A 95 -16.92 8.42 -21.22
C PRO A 95 -17.45 7.64 -22.42
N ALA A 96 -18.77 7.76 -22.60
CA ALA A 96 -19.58 7.42 -23.77
C ALA A 96 -18.78 6.81 -24.94
N ALA A 97 -18.86 5.49 -25.10
CA ALA A 97 -18.59 4.86 -26.38
C ALA A 97 -19.52 5.50 -27.44
N PRO A 98 -19.01 5.98 -28.58
CA PRO A 98 -19.88 6.59 -29.59
C PRO A 98 -20.83 5.54 -30.18
N SER A 99 -22.13 5.75 -29.97
CA SER A 99 -23.19 4.98 -30.63
C SER A 99 -23.02 5.06 -32.15
N ARG A 100 -22.78 3.90 -32.79
CA ARG A 100 -22.84 3.78 -34.25
C ARG A 100 -24.27 4.11 -34.72
N PRO A 101 -24.45 4.98 -35.74
CA PRO A 101 -25.79 5.22 -36.28
C PRO A 101 -26.28 3.97 -37.01
N SER A 102 -27.47 3.49 -36.64
CA SER A 102 -28.19 2.45 -37.36
C SER A 102 -28.68 3.01 -38.69
N GLY A 103 -28.07 2.55 -39.78
CA GLY A 103 -28.43 2.90 -41.15
C GLY A 103 -29.78 2.30 -41.56
N ARG A 104 -30.79 3.16 -41.59
CA ARG A 104 -31.93 3.28 -42.50
C ARG A 104 -32.27 2.09 -43.44
N GLN A 105 -33.46 1.57 -43.19
CA GLN A 105 -34.46 0.96 -44.09
C GLN A 105 -34.34 1.32 -45.58
N SER A 106 -34.35 0.31 -46.46
CA SER A 106 -35.17 0.20 -47.69
C SER A 106 -35.22 -1.25 -48.14
#